data_AF-A0A6P8Q1M1-F1
#
_entry.id   AF-A0A6P8Q1M1-F1
#
_cell.length_a   1.000
_cell.length_b   1.000
_cell.length_c   1.000
_cell.angle_alpha   90.00
_cell.angle_beta   90.00
_cell.angle_gamma   90.00
#
_symmetry.space_group_name_H-M   'P 1'
#
loop_
_entity.id
_entity.type
_entity.pdbx_description
1 polymer ?
#
loop_
_entity_poly.entity_id
_entity_poly.type
_entity_poly.pdbx_seq_one_letter_code
_entity_poly.pdbx_strand_id
1 'polypeptide(L)'
;MTVPLLKIGAVLSTMAMVTNWMSQTLPSLVGLNGTKPGTSEKITLFPGPEDGWQIYTSAQAPDGKCICTVVAPAQSTCSRDPRSRQLRQLLEKVQNISQSMEVLDLRTFRDLQYVRNTESLMKVLDSRLKVATDSQKTISTRSFQELKDKMNELLPLIPVLEQYKTDTRMIVQLKEEVRNLSGILLVIQEEMGVYDYEELQHRVLVLEARLHACMQKLGCGKLTGVSNPITVRASGSRFGSWMTDSMAPSSDNRVWYMDGYYKGRRVLEYRTLNDFIKGQNFIQHLLPHPWAGTGHVVFNGSLYYNKYQSNVVVKYHFRSRSVVVQRSLSGAGYNNTFPYSWGGFSDIDFMADEGGLWAVYTTIQNAGNIVVSKLDPTTLEVLQTWDTGYPKRSAGESFMICGTLYVTNSHLAGAKIYFAYYTNTSTYEYTDIPFHNQYSHISMLDYNPRERVLYTWNNGHQVLYNVTLFHVIKTSGEL
;
A
#
# COMPACT_ATOMS: atom_id res chain seq x y z
N MET A 1 3.81 19.51 -80.97
CA MET A 1 3.82 19.66 -79.49
C MET A 1 3.59 18.29 -78.89
N THR A 2 4.63 17.68 -78.32
CA THR A 2 4.58 16.32 -77.81
C THR A 2 4.16 16.31 -76.34
N VAL A 3 3.34 15.32 -76.01
CA VAL A 3 2.66 15.07 -74.73
C VAL A 3 3.55 14.94 -73.46
N PRO A 4 4.90 14.78 -73.49
CA PRO A 4 5.70 14.70 -72.25
C PRO A 4 5.83 16.01 -71.46
N LEU A 5 5.81 17.18 -72.14
CA LEU A 5 6.06 18.48 -71.48
C LEU A 5 4.86 18.97 -70.65
N LEU A 6 3.64 18.62 -71.04
CA LEU A 6 2.41 18.95 -70.30
C LEU A 6 2.29 18.15 -68.99
N LYS A 7 2.84 16.94 -68.91
CA LYS A 7 2.83 16.13 -67.68
C LYS A 7 3.84 16.65 -66.65
N ILE A 8 5.00 17.15 -67.07
CA ILE A 8 5.99 17.74 -66.16
C ILE A 8 5.50 19.09 -65.61
N GLY A 9 4.84 19.91 -66.45
CA GLY A 9 4.22 21.17 -66.02
C GLY A 9 3.10 20.97 -65.00
N ALA A 10 2.26 19.94 -65.17
CA ALA A 10 1.21 19.62 -64.21
C ALA A 10 1.77 19.15 -62.86
N VAL A 11 2.78 18.28 -62.86
CA VAL A 11 3.39 17.78 -61.61
C VAL A 11 4.09 18.90 -60.84
N LEU A 12 4.85 19.77 -61.52
CA LEU A 12 5.50 20.92 -60.88
C LEU A 12 4.51 21.95 -60.36
N SER A 13 3.40 22.19 -61.07
CA SER A 13 2.35 23.09 -60.60
C SER A 13 1.58 22.52 -59.40
N THR A 14 1.37 21.20 -59.33
CA THR A 14 0.79 20.56 -58.14
C THR A 14 1.74 20.55 -56.95
N MET A 15 3.04 20.33 -57.17
CA MET A 15 4.02 20.38 -56.09
C MET A 15 4.20 21.80 -55.54
N ALA A 16 4.19 22.82 -56.40
CA ALA A 16 4.23 24.23 -55.98
C ALA A 16 2.96 24.64 -55.22
N MET A 17 1.78 24.17 -55.64
CA MET A 17 0.54 24.40 -54.89
C MET A 17 0.55 23.70 -53.52
N VAL A 18 1.08 22.48 -53.42
CA VAL A 18 1.18 21.75 -52.15
C VAL A 18 2.23 22.37 -51.23
N THR A 19 3.37 22.85 -51.74
CA THR A 19 4.36 23.56 -50.91
C THR A 19 3.84 24.93 -50.46
N ASN A 20 3.11 25.66 -51.32
CA ASN A 20 2.54 26.94 -50.93
C ASN A 20 1.36 26.76 -49.94
N TRP A 21 0.57 25.70 -50.08
CA TRP A 21 -0.48 25.31 -49.11
C TRP A 21 0.12 24.84 -47.78
N MET A 22 1.20 24.03 -47.79
CA MET A 22 1.91 23.66 -46.56
C MET A 22 2.63 24.85 -45.90
N SER A 23 3.10 25.83 -46.68
CA SER A 23 3.77 27.01 -46.12
C SER A 23 2.80 28.05 -45.56
N GLN A 24 1.59 28.19 -46.12
CA GLN A 24 0.65 29.25 -45.72
C GLN A 24 -0.49 28.74 -44.84
N THR A 25 -0.92 27.49 -45.01
CA THR A 25 -2.14 26.95 -44.37
C THR A 25 -1.84 26.04 -43.19
N LEU A 26 -0.69 25.36 -43.17
CA LEU A 26 -0.26 24.55 -42.02
C LEU A 26 0.00 25.40 -40.76
N PRO A 27 0.61 26.60 -40.83
CA PRO A 27 0.76 27.46 -39.66
C PRO A 27 -0.56 27.97 -39.07
N SER A 28 -1.61 28.11 -39.89
CA SER A 28 -2.95 28.52 -39.41
C SER A 28 -3.74 27.37 -38.79
N LEU A 29 -3.52 26.12 -39.25
CA LEU A 29 -4.16 24.91 -38.71
C LEU A 29 -3.53 24.43 -37.39
N VAL A 30 -2.25 24.73 -37.15
CA VAL A 30 -1.51 24.37 -35.93
C VAL A 30 -1.44 25.55 -34.94
N GLY A 31 -2.12 26.66 -35.23
CA GLY A 31 -2.28 27.77 -34.28
C GLY A 31 -1.00 28.59 -34.02
N LEU A 32 -0.05 28.63 -34.97
CA LEU A 32 1.24 29.31 -34.78
C LEU A 32 1.26 30.80 -35.19
N ASN A 33 0.14 31.37 -35.66
CA ASN A 33 0.07 32.76 -36.11
C ASN A 33 -0.49 33.74 -35.06
N GLY A 34 -0.05 33.58 -33.81
CA GLY A 34 -0.59 34.33 -32.67
C GLY A 34 0.45 34.85 -31.68
N THR A 35 1.60 35.37 -32.11
CA THR A 35 2.44 36.18 -31.20
C THR A 35 1.91 37.61 -31.11
N LYS A 36 1.03 37.86 -30.14
CA LYS A 36 0.90 39.18 -29.51
C LYS A 36 1.87 39.26 -28.31
N PRO A 37 2.58 40.37 -28.11
CA PRO A 37 3.44 40.54 -26.95
C PRO A 37 2.58 40.88 -25.72
N GLY A 38 2.79 40.14 -24.64
CA GLY A 38 2.43 40.54 -23.27
C GLY A 38 0.95 40.50 -22.91
N THR A 39 0.51 39.41 -22.29
CA THR A 39 -0.18 39.39 -20.99
C THR A 39 -0.32 37.93 -20.54
N SER A 40 -0.12 37.68 -19.25
CA SER A 40 -0.34 36.38 -18.60
C SER A 40 -1.82 36.00 -18.70
N GLU A 41 -2.23 35.29 -19.75
CA GLU A 41 -3.51 34.58 -19.75
C GLU A 41 -3.34 33.23 -19.04
N LYS A 42 -4.00 33.11 -17.88
CA LYS A 42 -4.30 31.82 -17.26
C LYS A 42 -5.13 31.01 -18.25
N ILE A 43 -4.48 30.11 -18.97
CA ILE A 43 -5.17 28.99 -19.61
C ILE A 43 -5.43 27.97 -18.49
N THR A 44 -6.52 28.16 -17.76
CA THR A 44 -7.13 27.06 -17.00
C THR A 44 -7.89 26.19 -18.00
N LEU A 45 -7.18 25.27 -18.64
CA LEU A 45 -7.76 24.02 -19.11
C LEU A 45 -7.52 23.04 -17.98
N PHE A 46 -8.57 22.64 -17.26
CA PHE A 46 -8.53 21.40 -16.48
C PHE A 46 -8.85 20.26 -17.46
N PRO A 47 -7.87 19.46 -17.91
CA PRO A 47 -8.16 18.29 -18.71
C PRO A 47 -8.64 17.19 -17.76
N GLY A 48 -9.63 16.42 -18.22
CA GLY A 48 -10.17 15.31 -17.45
C GLY A 48 -9.14 14.19 -17.23
N PRO A 49 -9.33 13.33 -16.22
CA PRO A 49 -8.41 12.24 -15.83
C PRO A 49 -8.25 11.09 -16.86
N GLU A 50 -8.60 11.32 -18.12
CA GLU A 50 -8.77 10.33 -19.19
C GLU A 50 -7.59 10.26 -20.17
N ASP A 51 -6.73 11.27 -20.21
CA ASP A 51 -5.58 11.23 -21.09
C ASP A 51 -4.48 10.38 -20.45
N GLY A 52 -3.79 9.58 -21.25
CA GLY A 52 -2.64 8.77 -20.82
C GLY A 52 -1.49 9.64 -20.28
N TRP A 53 -0.26 9.12 -20.35
CA TRP A 53 0.91 9.90 -19.93
C TRP A 53 0.97 11.26 -20.62
N GLN A 54 0.70 12.32 -19.87
CA GLN A 54 0.76 13.69 -20.38
C GLN A 54 1.97 14.39 -19.79
N ILE A 55 2.87 14.79 -20.69
CA ILE A 55 4.01 15.64 -20.40
C ILE A 55 3.54 17.08 -20.59
N TYR A 56 3.41 17.81 -19.49
CA TYR A 56 3.21 19.25 -19.51
C TYR A 56 4.58 19.92 -19.66
N THR A 57 4.57 21.03 -20.39
CA THR A 57 5.72 21.71 -21.00
C THR A 57 6.92 21.89 -20.06
N SER A 58 8.11 22.00 -20.65
CA SER A 58 9.34 22.36 -19.96
C SER A 58 9.32 23.84 -19.54
N ALA A 59 9.06 24.15 -18.28
CA ALA A 59 9.25 25.51 -17.76
C ALA A 59 10.72 25.74 -17.43
N GLN A 60 11.32 26.84 -17.88
CA GLN A 60 12.71 27.14 -17.55
C GLN A 60 12.78 27.78 -16.15
N ALA A 61 13.42 27.10 -15.22
CA ALA A 61 13.74 27.63 -13.90
C ALA A 61 14.72 28.82 -14.03
N PRO A 62 14.78 29.72 -13.02
CA PRO A 62 15.67 30.89 -13.04
C PRO A 62 17.17 30.55 -13.20
N ASP A 63 17.55 29.30 -12.93
CA ASP A 63 18.91 28.77 -13.11
C ASP A 63 19.16 28.15 -14.49
N GLY A 64 18.22 28.32 -15.44
CA GLY A 64 18.34 27.85 -16.82
C GLY A 64 17.91 26.41 -17.05
N LYS A 65 17.47 25.67 -16.02
CA LYS A 65 17.06 24.26 -16.14
C LYS A 65 15.61 24.11 -16.59
N CYS A 66 15.34 23.12 -17.43
CA CYS A 66 13.98 22.77 -17.86
C CYS A 66 13.27 21.88 -16.82
N ILE A 67 12.11 22.31 -16.33
CA ILE A 67 11.22 21.57 -15.44
C ILE A 67 10.15 20.89 -16.28
N CYS A 68 10.14 19.56 -16.35
CA CYS A 68 9.05 18.81 -16.97
C CYS A 68 8.07 18.33 -15.90
N THR A 69 6.78 18.63 -16.06
CA THR A 69 5.73 18.11 -15.17
C THR A 69 5.02 16.96 -15.87
N VAL A 70 4.98 15.79 -15.24
CA VAL A 70 4.30 14.61 -15.77
C VAL A 70 3.10 14.30 -14.89
N VAL A 71 1.92 14.18 -15.50
CA VAL A 71 0.71 13.72 -14.81
C VAL A 71 0.50 12.25 -15.14
N ALA A 72 0.51 11.41 -14.12
CA ALA A 72 0.21 9.99 -14.25
C ALA A 72 -1.32 9.77 -14.15
N PRO A 73 -1.89 8.85 -14.94
CA PRO A 73 -3.32 8.54 -14.87
C PRO A 73 -3.71 7.91 -13.53
N ALA A 74 -4.93 8.17 -13.06
CA ALA A 74 -5.45 7.63 -11.81
C ALA A 74 -5.66 6.10 -11.87
N GLN A 75 -5.42 5.41 -10.75
CA GLN A 75 -5.41 3.94 -10.59
C GLN A 75 -6.77 3.22 -10.77
N SER A 76 -7.72 3.70 -11.57
CA SER A 76 -9.08 3.15 -11.57
C SER A 76 -9.76 3.00 -12.93
N THR A 77 -9.00 2.63 -13.96
CA THR A 77 -9.53 2.34 -15.31
C THR A 77 -10.55 1.19 -15.36
N CYS A 78 -10.61 0.30 -14.36
CA CYS A 78 -11.64 -0.77 -14.30
C CYS A 78 -12.97 -0.37 -13.65
N SER A 79 -13.08 0.84 -13.07
CA SER A 79 -14.30 1.30 -12.37
C SER A 79 -15.48 1.62 -13.30
N ARG A 80 -15.20 1.71 -14.60
CA ARG A 80 -16.19 2.02 -15.65
C ARG A 80 -16.64 0.82 -16.46
N ASP A 81 -16.12 -0.38 -16.19
CA ASP A 81 -16.61 -1.59 -16.84
C ASP A 81 -18.09 -1.81 -16.42
N PRO A 82 -19.04 -1.85 -17.37
CA PRO A 82 -20.43 -2.18 -17.05
C PRO A 82 -20.56 -3.51 -16.28
N ARG A 83 -19.64 -4.46 -16.47
CA ARG A 83 -19.58 -5.73 -15.74
C ARG A 83 -19.17 -5.56 -14.28
N SER A 84 -18.22 -4.66 -13.98
CA SER A 84 -17.80 -4.39 -12.60
C SER A 84 -18.91 -3.70 -11.78
N ARG A 85 -19.72 -2.85 -12.43
CA ARG A 85 -20.94 -2.28 -11.84
C ARG A 85 -22.00 -3.35 -11.57
N GLN A 86 -22.22 -4.25 -12.52
CA GLN A 86 -23.15 -5.37 -12.38
C GLN A 86 -22.74 -6.31 -11.23
N LEU A 87 -21.45 -6.63 -11.12
CA LEU A 87 -20.92 -7.45 -10.02
C LEU A 87 -21.10 -6.79 -8.65
N ARG A 88 -20.90 -5.47 -8.57
CA ARG A 88 -21.07 -4.69 -7.34
C ARG A 88 -22.53 -4.68 -6.88
N GLN A 89 -23.47 -4.54 -7.81
CA GLN A 89 -24.90 -4.65 -7.52
C GLN A 89 -25.30 -6.07 -7.08
N LEU A 90 -24.68 -7.11 -7.67
CA LEU A 90 -24.90 -8.49 -7.23
C LEU A 90 -24.36 -8.74 -5.82
N LEU A 91 -23.18 -8.21 -5.50
CA LEU A 91 -22.60 -8.29 -4.15
C LEU A 91 -23.47 -7.61 -3.10
N GLU A 92 -24.01 -6.42 -3.38
CA GLU A 92 -24.95 -5.73 -2.50
C GLU A 92 -26.23 -6.55 -2.27
N LYS A 93 -26.78 -7.18 -3.32
CA LYS A 93 -27.94 -8.07 -3.20
C LYS A 93 -27.65 -9.31 -2.35
N VAL A 94 -26.51 -9.96 -2.57
CA VAL A 94 -26.07 -11.12 -1.77
C VAL A 94 -25.91 -10.73 -0.31
N GLN A 95 -25.31 -9.56 -0.04
CA GLN A 95 -25.14 -9.07 1.32
C GLN A 95 -26.48 -8.76 2.00
N ASN A 96 -27.44 -8.15 1.30
CA ASN A 96 -28.79 -7.89 1.83
C ASN A 96 -29.54 -9.20 2.13
N ILE A 97 -29.45 -10.21 1.26
CA ILE A 97 -30.05 -11.53 1.48
C ILE A 97 -29.41 -12.24 2.67
N SER A 98 -28.07 -12.20 2.76
CA SER A 98 -27.34 -12.82 3.88
C SER A 98 -27.74 -12.21 5.22
N GLN A 99 -27.80 -10.88 5.31
CA GLN A 99 -28.25 -10.19 6.53
C GLN A 99 -29.71 -10.51 6.87
N SER A 100 -30.59 -10.56 5.86
CA SER A 100 -32.00 -10.93 6.04
C SER A 100 -32.14 -12.36 6.56
N MET A 101 -31.34 -13.29 6.05
CA MET A 101 -31.34 -14.69 6.45
C MET A 101 -30.80 -14.89 7.88
N GLU A 102 -29.78 -14.14 8.29
CA GLU A 102 -29.24 -14.17 9.65
C GLU A 102 -30.26 -13.66 10.69
N VAL A 103 -30.94 -12.55 10.37
CA VAL A 103 -32.01 -12.02 11.23
C VAL A 103 -33.17 -13.01 11.35
N LEU A 104 -33.53 -13.65 10.23
CA LEU A 104 -34.60 -14.65 10.17
C LEU A 104 -34.25 -15.91 10.97
N ASP A 105 -33.00 -16.39 10.87
CA ASP A 105 -32.52 -17.56 11.60
C ASP A 105 -32.54 -17.32 13.12
N LEU A 106 -32.00 -16.18 13.57
CA LEU A 106 -32.01 -15.79 14.98
C LEU A 106 -33.44 -15.69 15.55
N ARG A 107 -34.37 -15.10 14.79
CA ARG A 107 -35.77 -14.99 15.18
C ARG A 107 -36.46 -16.35 15.22
N THR A 108 -36.31 -17.14 14.17
CA THR A 108 -36.90 -18.49 14.07
C THR A 108 -36.41 -19.38 15.19
N PHE A 109 -35.11 -19.32 15.53
CA PHE A 109 -34.54 -20.06 16.65
C PHE A 109 -35.19 -19.66 17.98
N ARG A 110 -35.34 -18.34 18.24
CA ARG A 110 -36.00 -17.84 19.46
C ARG A 110 -37.46 -18.28 19.53
N ASP A 111 -38.21 -18.15 18.43
CA ASP A 111 -39.64 -18.45 18.39
C ASP A 111 -39.91 -19.95 18.54
N LEU A 112 -39.09 -20.81 17.91
CA LEU A 112 -39.17 -22.27 18.10
C LEU A 112 -38.85 -22.70 19.53
N GLN A 113 -37.86 -22.06 20.17
CA GLN A 113 -37.57 -22.31 21.59
C GLN A 113 -38.74 -21.92 22.48
N TYR A 114 -39.39 -20.78 22.20
CA TYR A 114 -40.58 -20.35 22.93
C TYR A 114 -41.73 -21.34 22.78
N VAL A 115 -42.07 -21.75 21.55
CA VAL A 115 -43.12 -22.75 21.28
C VAL A 115 -42.82 -24.07 21.98
N ARG A 116 -41.56 -24.52 21.95
CA ARG A 116 -41.13 -25.77 22.62
C ARG A 116 -41.29 -25.70 24.13
N ASN A 117 -40.97 -24.57 24.75
CA ASN A 117 -41.17 -24.37 26.18
C ASN A 117 -42.66 -24.36 26.57
N THR A 118 -43.52 -23.85 25.67
CA THR A 118 -44.97 -23.80 25.87
C THR A 118 -45.69 -25.13 25.55
N GLU A 119 -45.01 -26.09 24.90
CA GLU A 119 -45.57 -27.39 24.49
C GLU A 119 -46.21 -28.17 25.65
N SER A 120 -45.54 -28.19 26.82
CA SER A 120 -46.05 -28.88 28.00
C SER A 120 -47.36 -28.27 28.52
N LEU A 121 -47.47 -26.95 28.47
CA LEU A 121 -48.67 -26.20 28.85
C LEU A 121 -49.84 -26.48 27.90
N MET A 122 -49.56 -26.56 26.59
CA MET A 122 -50.57 -26.92 25.58
C MET A 122 -51.09 -28.34 25.78
N LYS A 123 -50.20 -29.31 26.07
CA LYS A 123 -50.60 -30.71 26.35
C LYS A 123 -51.47 -30.82 27.60
N VAL A 124 -51.10 -30.12 28.68
CA VAL A 124 -51.89 -30.10 29.92
C VAL A 124 -53.26 -29.46 29.68
N LEU A 125 -53.31 -28.35 28.93
CA LEU A 125 -54.57 -27.70 28.59
C LEU A 125 -55.47 -28.59 27.71
N ASP A 126 -54.92 -29.25 26.68
CA ASP A 126 -55.65 -30.20 25.82
C ASP A 126 -56.26 -31.34 26.63
N SER A 127 -55.49 -31.96 27.52
CA SER A 127 -56.01 -33.03 28.39
C SER A 127 -57.15 -32.56 29.29
N ARG A 128 -57.06 -31.34 29.84
CA ARG A 128 -58.08 -30.78 30.73
C ARG A 128 -59.33 -30.36 29.96
N LEU A 129 -59.18 -29.84 28.74
CA LEU A 129 -60.29 -29.52 27.84
C LEU A 129 -61.06 -30.77 27.42
N LYS A 130 -60.38 -31.87 27.10
CA LYS A 130 -61.02 -33.16 26.78
C LYS A 130 -61.84 -33.67 27.96
N VAL A 131 -61.25 -33.70 29.16
CA VAL A 131 -61.97 -34.08 30.38
C VAL A 131 -63.21 -33.18 30.59
N ALA A 132 -63.07 -31.86 30.44
CA ALA A 132 -64.17 -30.91 30.56
C ALA A 132 -65.27 -31.10 29.50
N THR A 133 -64.93 -31.57 28.30
CA THR A 133 -65.87 -31.82 27.20
C THR A 133 -66.62 -33.14 27.40
N ASP A 134 -65.94 -34.18 27.87
CA ASP A 134 -66.51 -35.52 28.09
C ASP A 134 -67.35 -35.61 29.37
N SER A 135 -67.01 -34.85 30.41
CA SER A 135 -67.76 -34.80 31.67
C SER A 135 -68.81 -33.69 31.66
N GLN A 136 -69.94 -33.91 30.97
CA GLN A 136 -71.01 -32.92 30.79
C GLN A 136 -71.79 -32.55 32.08
N LYS A 137 -71.39 -33.04 33.25
CA LYS A 137 -71.96 -32.69 34.55
C LYS A 137 -70.85 -32.36 35.57
N THR A 138 -70.93 -31.12 36.08
CA THR A 138 -70.19 -30.52 37.21
C THR A 138 -68.70 -30.23 37.03
N ILE A 139 -68.36 -29.26 36.17
CA ILE A 139 -67.10 -28.51 36.31
C ILE A 139 -67.26 -27.53 37.46
N SER A 140 -66.40 -27.61 38.48
CA SER A 140 -66.40 -26.65 39.59
C SER A 140 -65.99 -25.24 39.12
N THR A 141 -66.51 -24.19 39.76
CA THR A 141 -66.16 -22.79 39.44
C THR A 141 -64.65 -22.53 39.53
N ARG A 142 -63.96 -23.22 40.45
CA ARG A 142 -62.50 -23.16 40.63
C ARG A 142 -61.74 -23.79 39.46
N SER A 143 -62.15 -24.97 38.99
CA SER A 143 -61.54 -25.63 37.83
C SER A 143 -61.74 -24.84 36.54
N PHE A 144 -62.86 -24.13 36.40
CA PHE A 144 -63.09 -23.24 35.26
C PHE A 144 -62.18 -22.01 35.29
N GLN A 145 -61.98 -21.42 36.48
CA GLN A 145 -61.05 -20.30 36.65
C GLN A 145 -59.60 -20.71 36.36
N GLU A 146 -59.15 -21.88 36.84
CA GLU A 146 -57.83 -22.42 36.52
C GLU A 146 -57.65 -22.68 35.01
N LEU A 147 -58.68 -23.16 34.32
CA LEU A 147 -58.66 -23.36 32.87
C LEU A 147 -58.54 -22.02 32.12
N LYS A 148 -59.29 -21.01 32.56
CA LYS A 148 -59.24 -19.65 32.01
C LYS A 148 -57.85 -19.02 32.19
N ASP A 149 -57.25 -19.17 33.36
CA ASP A 149 -55.91 -18.64 33.63
C ASP A 149 -54.85 -19.35 32.76
N LYS A 150 -54.96 -20.67 32.58
CA LYS A 150 -54.09 -21.44 31.68
C LYS A 150 -54.30 -21.11 30.20
N MET A 151 -55.52 -20.78 29.78
CA MET A 151 -55.78 -20.26 28.43
C MET A 151 -55.17 -18.87 28.22
N ASN A 152 -55.23 -18.00 29.23
CA ASN A 152 -54.61 -16.68 29.18
C ASN A 152 -53.08 -16.76 29.07
N GLU A 153 -52.46 -17.72 29.73
CA GLU A 153 -51.01 -18.00 29.62
C GLU A 153 -50.59 -18.38 28.18
N LEU A 154 -51.50 -18.87 27.33
CA LEU A 154 -51.22 -19.24 25.93
C LEU A 154 -51.50 -18.12 24.92
N LEU A 155 -52.18 -17.03 25.30
CA LEU A 155 -52.49 -15.92 24.38
C LEU A 155 -51.25 -15.33 23.68
N PRO A 156 -50.08 -15.18 24.35
CA PRO A 156 -48.88 -14.66 23.69
C PRO A 156 -48.30 -15.59 22.61
N LEU A 157 -48.76 -16.83 22.48
CA LEU A 157 -48.32 -17.75 21.43
C LEU A 157 -48.89 -17.37 20.04
N ILE A 158 -50.07 -16.75 20.00
CA ILE A 158 -50.75 -16.35 18.76
C ILE A 158 -49.87 -15.43 17.90
N PRO A 159 -49.32 -14.31 18.40
CA PRO A 159 -48.46 -13.46 17.59
C PRO A 159 -47.17 -14.15 17.15
N VAL A 160 -46.63 -15.09 17.93
CA VAL A 160 -45.44 -15.88 17.56
C VAL A 160 -45.74 -16.80 16.37
N LEU A 161 -46.90 -17.47 16.36
CA LEU A 161 -47.31 -18.35 15.26
C LEU A 161 -47.66 -17.56 13.98
N GLU A 162 -48.28 -16.39 14.11
CA GLU A 162 -48.51 -15.50 12.96
C GLU A 162 -47.19 -14.94 12.40
N GLN A 163 -46.21 -14.63 13.26
CA GLN A 163 -44.87 -14.23 12.82
C GLN A 163 -44.13 -15.37 12.10
N TYR A 164 -44.20 -16.60 12.62
CA TYR A 164 -43.60 -17.77 11.97
C TYR A 164 -44.19 -18.02 10.56
N LYS A 165 -45.49 -17.80 10.40
CA LYS A 165 -46.21 -17.92 9.12
C LYS A 165 -45.79 -16.85 8.12
N THR A 166 -45.53 -15.62 8.54
CA THR A 166 -45.02 -14.55 7.66
C THR A 166 -43.57 -14.81 7.28
N ASP A 167 -42.74 -15.22 8.23
CA ASP A 167 -41.33 -15.59 8.04
C ASP A 167 -41.18 -16.75 7.03
N THR A 168 -42.06 -17.77 7.09
CA THR A 168 -42.07 -18.88 6.12
C THR A 168 -42.29 -18.40 4.68
N ARG A 169 -43.11 -17.36 4.47
CA ARG A 169 -43.30 -16.78 3.12
C ARG A 169 -42.07 -16.01 2.66
N MET A 170 -41.38 -15.32 3.57
CA MET A 170 -40.13 -14.62 3.28
C MET A 170 -39.02 -15.59 2.86
N ILE A 171 -38.92 -16.77 3.48
CA ILE A 171 -37.95 -17.82 3.07
C ILE A 171 -38.16 -18.21 1.61
N VAL A 172 -39.41 -18.39 1.18
CA VAL A 172 -39.73 -18.75 -0.21
C VAL A 172 -39.29 -17.65 -1.19
N GLN A 173 -39.47 -16.38 -0.82
CA GLN A 173 -39.00 -15.24 -1.62
C GLN A 173 -37.47 -15.18 -1.71
N LEU A 174 -36.78 -15.30 -0.58
CA LEU A 174 -35.31 -15.30 -0.53
C LEU A 174 -34.73 -16.47 -1.34
N LYS A 175 -35.36 -17.64 -1.30
CA LYS A 175 -34.95 -18.80 -2.09
C LYS A 175 -35.01 -18.53 -3.59
N GLU A 176 -36.04 -17.83 -4.05
CA GLU A 176 -36.18 -17.49 -5.46
C GLU A 176 -35.17 -16.40 -5.88
N GLU A 177 -34.90 -15.42 -5.01
CA GLU A 177 -33.85 -14.43 -5.25
C GLU A 177 -32.46 -15.06 -5.36
N VAL A 178 -32.12 -16.01 -4.48
CA VAL A 178 -30.86 -16.76 -4.53
C VAL A 178 -30.76 -17.57 -5.82
N ARG A 179 -31.86 -18.20 -6.27
CA ARG A 179 -31.90 -18.94 -7.54
C ARG A 179 -31.65 -18.02 -8.73
N ASN A 180 -32.26 -16.84 -8.76
CA ASN A 180 -32.06 -15.86 -9.80
C ASN A 180 -30.62 -15.32 -9.83
N LEU A 181 -30.07 -14.97 -8.65
CA LEU A 181 -28.67 -14.55 -8.52
C LEU A 181 -27.68 -15.62 -9.01
N SER A 182 -27.95 -16.88 -8.66
CA SER A 182 -27.13 -18.01 -9.11
C SER A 182 -27.14 -18.15 -10.64
N GLY A 183 -28.31 -17.95 -11.28
CA GLY A 183 -28.43 -17.95 -12.74
C GLY A 183 -27.65 -16.81 -13.40
N ILE A 184 -27.72 -15.59 -12.86
CA ILE A 184 -26.97 -14.43 -13.38
C ILE A 184 -25.46 -14.65 -13.23
N LEU A 185 -25.01 -15.22 -12.11
CA LEU A 185 -23.60 -15.53 -11.88
C LEU A 185 -23.06 -16.57 -12.86
N LEU A 186 -23.86 -17.59 -13.20
CA LEU A 186 -23.49 -18.60 -14.20
C LEU A 186 -23.30 -17.99 -15.60
N VAL A 187 -24.19 -17.09 -16.01
CA VAL A 187 -24.06 -16.39 -17.31
C VAL A 187 -22.79 -15.53 -17.35
N ILE A 188 -22.50 -14.80 -16.26
CA ILE A 188 -21.25 -14.03 -16.15
C ILE A 188 -20.04 -14.97 -16.22
N GLN A 189 -20.11 -16.14 -15.58
CA GLN A 189 -19.03 -17.12 -15.58
C GLN A 189 -18.79 -17.72 -16.99
N GLU A 190 -19.85 -17.98 -17.76
CA GLU A 190 -19.74 -18.46 -19.15
C GLU A 190 -19.18 -17.38 -20.09
N GLU A 191 -19.56 -16.11 -19.91
CA GLU A 191 -19.06 -15.00 -20.74
C GLU A 191 -17.57 -14.67 -20.52
N MET A 192 -17.02 -14.94 -19.34
CA MET A 192 -15.62 -14.61 -19.03
C MET A 192 -14.60 -15.61 -19.63
N GLY A 193 -15.07 -16.77 -20.11
CA GLY A 193 -14.19 -17.82 -20.62
C GLY A 193 -13.30 -18.43 -19.53
N VAL A 194 -12.64 -19.53 -19.87
CA VAL A 194 -11.82 -20.39 -18.98
C VAL A 194 -10.49 -19.71 -18.58
N TYR A 195 -10.54 -18.50 -18.05
CA TYR A 195 -9.46 -17.97 -17.24
C TYR A 195 -9.89 -18.09 -15.79
N ASP A 196 -9.19 -18.95 -15.06
CA ASP A 196 -9.33 -19.07 -13.61
C ASP A 196 -9.16 -17.67 -13.02
N TYR A 197 -10.19 -17.16 -12.36
CA TYR A 197 -10.20 -15.81 -11.78
C TYR A 197 -8.98 -15.62 -10.87
N GLU A 198 -8.54 -16.67 -10.18
CA GLU A 198 -7.32 -16.67 -9.37
C GLU A 198 -6.05 -16.49 -10.24
N GLU A 199 -5.98 -17.14 -11.40
CA GLU A 199 -4.86 -16.98 -12.34
C GLU A 199 -4.84 -15.57 -12.93
N LEU A 200 -6.00 -15.01 -13.28
CA LEU A 200 -6.11 -13.64 -13.79
C LEU A 200 -5.72 -12.62 -12.72
N GLN A 201 -6.19 -12.80 -11.48
CA GLN A 201 -5.84 -11.94 -10.34
C GLN A 201 -4.35 -12.02 -10.01
N HIS A 202 -3.76 -13.21 -10.06
CA HIS A 202 -2.32 -13.41 -9.90
C HIS A 202 -1.54 -12.72 -11.03
N ARG A 203 -1.96 -12.85 -12.29
CA ARG A 203 -1.34 -12.16 -13.43
C ARG A 203 -1.43 -10.64 -13.29
N VAL A 204 -2.57 -10.10 -12.85
CA VAL A 204 -2.73 -8.67 -12.60
C VAL A 204 -1.77 -8.20 -11.50
N LEU A 205 -1.70 -8.90 -10.37
CA LEU A 205 -0.75 -8.61 -9.29
C LEU A 205 0.71 -8.59 -9.77
N VAL A 206 1.10 -9.58 -10.59
CA VAL A 206 2.45 -9.66 -11.17
C VAL A 206 2.70 -8.51 -12.15
N LEU A 207 1.74 -8.17 -13.00
CA LEU A 207 1.86 -7.07 -13.96
C LEU A 207 1.90 -5.70 -13.27
N GLU A 208 1.08 -5.49 -12.24
CA GLU A 208 1.11 -4.30 -11.39
C GLU A 208 2.46 -4.16 -10.68
N ALA A 209 2.99 -5.24 -10.11
CA ALA A 209 4.32 -5.24 -9.49
C ALA A 209 5.43 -4.90 -10.51
N ARG A 210 5.36 -5.47 -11.73
CA ARG A 210 6.31 -5.16 -12.82
C ARG A 210 6.19 -3.71 -13.29
N LEU A 211 4.97 -3.20 -13.43
CA LEU A 211 4.71 -1.80 -13.79
C LEU A 211 5.25 -0.88 -12.70
N HIS A 212 4.99 -1.16 -11.43
CA HIS A 212 5.48 -0.37 -10.31
C HIS A 212 7.02 -0.36 -10.26
N ALA A 213 7.67 -1.51 -10.45
CA ALA A 213 9.12 -1.59 -10.54
C ALA A 213 9.68 -0.80 -11.75
N CYS A 214 8.99 -0.81 -12.89
CA CYS A 214 9.36 -0.01 -14.06
C CYS A 214 9.23 1.49 -13.78
N MET A 215 8.13 1.91 -13.17
CA MET A 215 7.81 3.29 -12.77
C MET A 215 8.82 3.86 -11.78
N GLN A 216 9.19 3.04 -10.79
CA GLN A 216 10.22 3.37 -9.82
C GLN A 216 11.55 3.62 -10.53
N LYS A 217 11.96 2.73 -11.44
CA LYS A 217 13.19 2.90 -12.24
C LYS A 217 13.15 4.08 -13.22
N LEU A 218 12.01 4.37 -13.83
CA LEU A 218 11.84 5.51 -14.75
C LEU A 218 11.87 6.86 -14.03
N GLY A 219 11.48 6.90 -12.75
CA GLY A 219 11.58 8.11 -11.94
C GLY A 219 12.84 8.16 -11.07
N CYS A 220 13.84 7.34 -11.36
CA CYS A 220 15.09 7.33 -10.62
C CYS A 220 15.99 8.52 -10.97
N GLY A 221 16.51 9.21 -9.97
CA GLY A 221 17.34 10.38 -10.22
C GLY A 221 18.29 10.70 -9.09
N LYS A 222 19.19 11.65 -9.35
CA LYS A 222 20.09 12.20 -8.34
C LYS A 222 19.27 13.02 -7.34
N LEU A 223 19.46 12.79 -6.05
CA LEU A 223 18.86 13.63 -5.01
C LEU A 223 19.34 15.08 -5.14
N THR A 224 18.41 16.02 -5.21
CA THR A 224 18.72 17.46 -5.28
C THR A 224 18.11 18.27 -4.15
N GLY A 225 17.11 17.74 -3.44
CA GLY A 225 16.44 18.46 -2.37
C GLY A 225 15.69 17.56 -1.41
N VAL A 226 15.57 18.03 -0.17
CA VAL A 226 14.81 17.41 0.91
C VAL A 226 13.87 18.48 1.47
N SER A 227 12.60 18.14 1.68
CA SER A 227 11.60 19.08 2.18
C SER A 227 11.83 19.48 3.65
N ASN A 228 10.98 20.36 4.16
CA ASN A 228 10.84 20.52 5.60
C ASN A 228 10.29 19.23 6.25
N PRO A 229 10.63 18.98 7.53
CA PRO A 229 10.15 17.81 8.27
C PRO A 229 8.64 17.85 8.48
N ILE A 230 8.01 16.69 8.37
CA ILE A 230 6.60 16.46 8.67
C ILE A 230 6.52 15.51 9.86
N THR A 231 6.18 16.03 11.04
CA THR A 231 6.01 15.19 12.23
C THR A 231 4.69 14.42 12.15
N VAL A 232 4.80 13.09 12.06
CA VAL A 232 3.66 12.18 12.04
C VAL A 232 3.19 11.86 13.46
N ARG A 233 4.14 11.60 14.37
CA ARG A 233 3.83 11.22 15.74
C ARG A 233 5.00 11.53 16.69
N ALA A 234 4.68 11.81 17.96
CA ALA A 234 5.64 11.85 19.06
C ALA A 234 5.36 10.64 19.98
N SER A 235 6.18 9.60 19.89
CA SER A 235 5.98 8.37 20.64
C SER A 235 7.24 7.49 20.71
N GLY A 236 7.47 6.90 21.88
CA GLY A 236 8.58 5.97 22.11
C GLY A 236 9.74 6.60 22.86
N SER A 237 10.83 5.84 22.95
CA SER A 237 12.08 6.30 23.52
C SER A 237 12.83 7.24 22.58
N ARG A 238 14.00 7.71 23.01
CA ARG A 238 14.88 8.56 22.18
C ARG A 238 15.28 7.90 20.85
N PHE A 239 15.30 6.57 20.79
CA PHE A 239 15.82 5.82 19.65
C PHE A 239 14.81 4.78 19.19
N GLY A 240 14.77 4.53 17.89
CA GLY A 240 13.90 3.52 17.31
C GLY A 240 13.89 3.61 15.80
N SER A 241 12.99 2.87 15.19
CA SER A 241 12.75 2.89 13.76
C SER A 241 11.27 2.67 13.48
N TRP A 242 10.81 3.20 12.35
CA TRP A 242 9.44 3.03 11.89
C TRP A 242 9.41 3.14 10.37
N MET A 243 8.52 2.40 9.74
CA MET A 243 8.49 2.29 8.28
C MET A 243 7.18 1.69 7.80
N THR A 244 6.91 1.86 6.51
CA THR A 244 5.98 1.04 5.74
C THR A 244 6.77 0.05 4.89
N ASP A 245 6.11 -0.96 4.34
CA ASP A 245 6.76 -1.95 3.49
C ASP A 245 7.11 -1.34 2.13
N SER A 246 8.40 -1.34 1.79
CA SER A 246 8.93 -0.72 0.56
C SER A 246 8.44 -1.40 -0.73
N MET A 247 7.90 -2.61 -0.65
CA MET A 247 7.43 -3.40 -1.80
C MET A 247 5.94 -3.81 -1.71
N ALA A 248 5.22 -3.37 -0.68
CA ALA A 248 3.81 -3.72 -0.57
C ALA A 248 2.94 -2.97 -1.60
N PRO A 249 1.83 -3.57 -2.08
CA PRO A 249 0.87 -2.91 -2.96
C PRO A 249 0.40 -1.57 -2.40
N SER A 250 -0.02 -0.63 -3.25
CA SER A 250 -0.47 0.70 -2.83
C SER A 250 -1.71 0.69 -1.92
N SER A 251 -2.46 -0.42 -1.89
CA SER A 251 -3.57 -0.63 -0.96
C SER A 251 -3.11 -0.94 0.47
N ASP A 252 -1.85 -1.34 0.67
CA ASP A 252 -1.30 -1.73 1.96
C ASP A 252 -0.57 -0.56 2.63
N ASN A 253 -1.27 0.07 3.58
CA ASN A 253 -0.80 1.25 4.32
C ASN A 253 -0.45 0.91 5.77
N ARG A 254 -0.02 -0.34 6.01
CA ARG A 254 0.43 -0.78 7.32
C ARG A 254 1.73 -0.09 7.72
N VAL A 255 1.86 0.19 9.01
CA VAL A 255 3.05 0.83 9.60
C VAL A 255 3.66 -0.10 10.62
N TRP A 256 4.97 -0.33 10.52
CA TRP A 256 5.74 -1.08 11.48
C TRP A 256 6.56 -0.13 12.35
N TYR A 257 6.57 -0.41 13.64
CA TYR A 257 7.19 0.43 14.66
C TYR A 257 8.01 -0.41 15.63
N MET A 258 9.27 -0.01 15.81
CA MET A 258 10.27 -0.69 16.62
C MET A 258 10.95 0.33 17.53
N ASP A 259 10.57 0.32 18.81
CA ASP A 259 11.14 1.22 19.83
C ASP A 259 12.42 0.63 20.44
N GLY A 260 13.45 1.47 20.55
CA GLY A 260 14.76 1.13 21.09
C GLY A 260 15.71 0.45 20.10
N TYR A 261 17.01 0.51 20.43
CA TYR A 261 18.09 -0.07 19.63
C TYR A 261 18.74 -1.30 20.27
N TYR A 262 18.49 -1.55 21.56
CA TYR A 262 19.24 -2.50 22.37
C TYR A 262 18.35 -3.66 22.83
N LYS A 263 18.68 -4.88 22.39
CA LYS A 263 17.99 -6.12 22.77
C LYS A 263 16.47 -6.08 22.54
N GLY A 264 16.00 -5.25 21.61
CA GLY A 264 14.57 -5.13 21.31
C GLY A 264 14.05 -6.40 20.63
N ARG A 265 12.78 -6.75 20.90
CA ARG A 265 12.10 -7.93 20.31
C ARG A 265 10.68 -7.64 19.86
N ARG A 266 10.17 -6.44 20.12
CA ARG A 266 8.75 -6.12 20.06
C ARG A 266 8.46 -5.20 18.88
N VAL A 267 7.86 -5.74 17.83
CA VAL A 267 7.45 -4.97 16.66
C VAL A 267 5.96 -4.72 16.75
N LEU A 268 5.54 -3.47 16.60
CA LEU A 268 4.13 -3.12 16.51
C LEU A 268 3.75 -2.94 15.03
N GLU A 269 2.68 -3.62 14.60
CA GLU A 269 2.08 -3.48 13.27
C GLU A 269 0.75 -2.74 13.43
N TYR A 270 0.66 -1.55 12.86
CA TYR A 270 -0.56 -0.76 12.77
C TYR A 270 -1.21 -0.99 11.41
N ARG A 271 -2.53 -1.18 11.38
CA ARG A 271 -3.26 -1.45 10.14
C ARG A 271 -3.22 -0.28 9.15
N THR A 272 -3.21 0.94 9.67
CA THR A 272 -3.21 2.18 8.89
C THR A 272 -2.31 3.24 9.52
N LEU A 273 -1.92 4.25 8.73
CA LEU A 273 -1.22 5.43 9.24
C LEU A 273 -2.04 6.19 10.29
N ASN A 274 -3.37 6.23 10.17
CA ASN A 274 -4.23 6.90 11.14
C ASN A 274 -4.29 6.15 12.48
N ASP A 275 -4.32 4.82 12.45
CA ASP A 275 -4.18 4.00 13.67
C ASP A 275 -2.82 4.24 14.33
N PHE A 276 -1.76 4.36 13.52
CA PHE A 276 -0.43 4.72 14.01
C PHE A 276 -0.41 6.09 14.69
N ILE A 277 -0.93 7.14 14.05
CA ILE A 277 -0.98 8.51 14.61
C ILE A 277 -1.73 8.52 15.95
N LYS A 278 -2.87 7.83 16.04
CA LYS A 278 -3.67 7.72 17.27
C LYS A 278 -3.07 6.79 18.31
N GLY A 279 -2.13 5.93 17.93
CA GLY A 279 -1.52 4.92 18.80
C GLY A 279 -2.48 3.79 19.19
N GLN A 280 -3.46 3.48 18.35
CA GLN A 280 -4.51 2.49 18.62
C GLN A 280 -4.47 1.35 17.59
N ASN A 281 -5.20 0.26 17.84
CA ASN A 281 -5.44 -0.82 16.87
C ASN A 281 -4.16 -1.40 16.24
N PHE A 282 -3.21 -1.83 17.07
CA PHE A 282 -1.99 -2.50 16.63
C PHE A 282 -1.95 -3.98 17.02
N ILE A 283 -1.22 -4.75 16.23
CA ILE A 283 -0.81 -6.11 16.54
C ILE A 283 0.65 -6.08 17.00
N GLN A 284 0.97 -6.90 18.00
CA GLN A 284 2.34 -7.06 18.47
C GLN A 284 2.95 -8.35 17.94
N HIS A 285 4.10 -8.25 17.28
CA HIS A 285 4.95 -9.38 16.92
C HIS A 285 6.12 -9.45 17.90
N LEU A 286 6.35 -10.64 18.45
CA LEU A 286 7.51 -10.92 19.29
C LEU A 286 8.54 -11.71 18.49
N LEU A 287 9.67 -11.08 18.19
CA LEU A 287 10.73 -11.70 17.40
C LEU A 287 11.43 -12.81 18.20
N PRO A 288 11.78 -13.95 17.58
CA PRO A 288 12.52 -15.03 18.25
C PRO A 288 13.92 -14.63 18.72
N HIS A 289 14.56 -13.69 18.02
CA HIS A 289 15.88 -13.17 18.36
C HIS A 289 15.82 -11.65 18.55
N PRO A 290 16.50 -11.10 19.58
CA PRO A 290 16.60 -9.66 19.74
C PRO A 290 17.40 -8.99 18.63
N TRP A 291 17.08 -7.73 18.35
CA TRP A 291 17.82 -6.90 17.40
C TRP A 291 18.92 -6.06 18.06
N ALA A 292 19.83 -5.59 17.21
CA ALA A 292 20.81 -4.56 17.50
C ALA A 292 20.65 -3.40 16.52
N GLY A 293 20.73 -2.17 17.02
CA GLY A 293 20.60 -0.97 16.21
C GLY A 293 19.17 -0.64 15.84
N THR A 294 19.04 0.25 14.86
CA THR A 294 17.77 0.77 14.33
C THR A 294 17.62 0.55 12.83
N GLY A 295 18.62 -0.01 12.16
CA GLY A 295 18.66 -0.24 10.71
C GLY A 295 17.83 -1.45 10.26
N HIS A 296 16.54 -1.42 10.58
CA HIS A 296 15.58 -2.43 10.17
C HIS A 296 14.98 -2.04 8.82
N VAL A 297 14.55 -3.01 8.02
CA VAL A 297 13.70 -2.73 6.85
C VAL A 297 12.57 -3.75 6.74
N VAL A 298 11.37 -3.28 6.40
CA VAL A 298 10.25 -4.14 6.01
C VAL A 298 10.20 -4.16 4.49
N PHE A 299 10.37 -5.34 3.93
CA PHE A 299 10.43 -5.54 2.49
C PHE A 299 9.69 -6.82 2.10
N ASN A 300 8.61 -6.67 1.34
CA ASN A 300 7.77 -7.74 0.83
C ASN A 300 7.26 -8.69 1.93
N GLY A 301 6.58 -8.12 2.92
CA GLY A 301 5.93 -8.82 4.03
C GLY A 301 6.88 -9.41 5.08
N SER A 302 8.18 -9.12 4.98
CA SER A 302 9.20 -9.61 5.91
C SER A 302 10.00 -8.47 6.52
N LEU A 303 10.35 -8.61 7.79
CA LEU A 303 11.32 -7.76 8.49
C LEU A 303 12.72 -8.32 8.32
N TYR A 304 13.66 -7.46 7.95
CA TYR A 304 15.09 -7.73 7.91
C TYR A 304 15.74 -6.91 9.01
N TYR A 305 16.50 -7.58 9.88
CA TYR A 305 17.13 -6.92 11.04
C TYR A 305 18.41 -7.63 11.44
N ASN A 306 19.29 -6.90 12.15
CA ASN A 306 20.53 -7.46 12.67
C ASN A 306 20.27 -8.16 14.00
N LYS A 307 20.63 -9.44 14.09
CA LYS A 307 20.56 -10.21 15.33
C LYS A 307 21.57 -9.68 16.33
N TYR A 308 21.10 -9.36 17.53
CA TYR A 308 21.89 -8.84 18.63
C TYR A 308 23.17 -9.65 18.89
N GLN A 309 24.29 -8.94 19.11
CA GLN A 309 25.62 -9.52 19.33
C GLN A 309 26.13 -10.43 18.19
N SER A 310 25.72 -10.15 16.96
CA SER A 310 26.20 -10.89 15.79
C SER A 310 26.20 -10.03 14.54
N ASN A 311 26.86 -10.52 13.49
CA ASN A 311 26.75 -10.00 12.13
C ASN A 311 25.70 -10.75 11.29
N VAL A 312 24.71 -11.37 11.93
CA VAL A 312 23.70 -12.19 11.26
C VAL A 312 22.48 -11.33 10.91
N VAL A 313 22.12 -11.34 9.63
CA VAL A 313 20.83 -10.84 9.13
C VAL A 313 19.76 -11.89 9.41
N VAL A 314 18.61 -11.45 9.90
CA VAL A 314 17.44 -12.30 10.13
C VAL A 314 16.30 -11.81 9.26
N LYS A 315 15.71 -12.70 8.47
CA LYS A 315 14.45 -12.48 7.75
C LYS A 315 13.29 -13.09 8.52
N TYR A 316 12.46 -12.26 9.14
CA TYR A 316 11.24 -12.66 9.85
C TYR A 316 10.01 -12.34 9.02
N HIS A 317 9.18 -13.32 8.72
CA HIS A 317 7.98 -13.14 7.91
C HIS A 317 6.75 -12.95 8.80
N PHE A 318 6.06 -11.81 8.65
CA PHE A 318 4.99 -11.40 9.57
C PHE A 318 3.76 -12.31 9.53
N ARG A 319 3.39 -12.83 8.35
CA ARG A 319 2.18 -13.67 8.20
C ARG A 319 2.37 -15.06 8.83
N SER A 320 3.52 -15.70 8.59
CA SER A 320 3.84 -17.01 9.18
C SER A 320 4.40 -16.90 10.60
N ARG A 321 4.72 -15.67 11.06
CA ARG A 321 5.30 -15.37 12.37
C ARG A 321 6.58 -16.16 12.67
N SER A 322 7.38 -16.42 11.64
CA SER A 322 8.55 -17.28 11.71
C SER A 322 9.77 -16.63 11.06
N VAL A 323 10.95 -17.03 11.53
CA VAL A 323 12.21 -16.72 10.84
C VAL A 323 12.31 -17.66 9.64
N VAL A 324 12.45 -17.08 8.44
CA VAL A 324 12.50 -17.82 7.18
C VAL A 324 13.95 -18.14 6.81
N VAL A 325 14.85 -17.15 6.94
CA VAL A 325 16.28 -17.28 6.64
C VAL A 325 17.09 -16.47 7.65
N GLN A 326 18.26 -16.99 8.01
CA GLN A 326 19.32 -16.26 8.71
C GLN A 326 20.63 -16.44 7.95
N ARG A 327 21.42 -15.38 7.80
CA ARG A 327 22.73 -15.44 7.16
C ARG A 327 23.71 -14.47 7.77
N SER A 328 24.96 -14.88 7.95
CA SER A 328 26.04 -14.02 8.40
C SER A 328 26.53 -13.13 7.25
N LEU A 329 26.71 -11.83 7.52
CA LEU A 329 27.48 -10.93 6.66
C LEU A 329 28.96 -11.11 6.99
N SER A 330 29.64 -11.96 6.23
CA SER A 330 31.04 -12.30 6.47
C SER A 330 31.93 -11.06 6.55
N GLY A 331 32.70 -10.95 7.63
CA GLY A 331 33.61 -9.82 7.87
C GLY A 331 32.94 -8.53 8.36
N ALA A 332 31.61 -8.46 8.43
CA ALA A 332 30.90 -7.29 8.93
C ALA A 332 31.17 -7.07 10.43
N GLY A 333 31.51 -5.83 10.80
CA GLY A 333 31.58 -5.39 12.18
C GLY A 333 30.20 -5.40 12.85
N TYR A 334 30.18 -5.67 14.16
CA TYR A 334 28.96 -5.65 14.97
C TYR A 334 29.32 -5.27 16.41
N ASN A 335 28.32 -5.04 17.26
CA ASN A 335 28.53 -4.78 18.69
C ASN A 335 29.31 -3.48 18.99
N ASN A 336 28.96 -2.38 18.31
CA ASN A 336 29.63 -1.07 18.36
C ASN A 336 31.10 -1.12 17.91
N THR A 337 31.44 -2.00 16.98
CA THR A 337 32.78 -2.00 16.38
C THR A 337 32.97 -0.77 15.50
N PHE A 338 32.03 -0.48 14.59
CA PHE A 338 32.02 0.76 13.80
C PHE A 338 30.56 1.21 13.55
N PRO A 339 29.87 1.68 14.60
CA PRO A 339 28.52 2.21 14.46
C PRO A 339 28.54 3.56 13.72
N TYR A 340 27.36 4.08 13.39
CA TYR A 340 27.23 5.49 13.05
C TYR A 340 27.67 6.39 14.23
N SER A 341 27.83 7.68 13.97
CA SER A 341 28.32 8.67 14.94
C SER A 341 27.50 8.77 16.23
N TRP A 342 26.23 8.34 16.21
CA TRP A 342 25.37 8.29 17.41
C TRP A 342 25.53 7.00 18.25
N GLY A 343 26.27 6.01 17.76
CA GLY A 343 26.49 4.73 18.44
C GLY A 343 25.31 3.77 18.35
N GLY A 344 24.92 3.17 19.47
CA GLY A 344 23.68 2.41 19.59
C GLY A 344 23.59 1.11 18.78
N PHE A 345 24.71 0.42 18.59
CA PHE A 345 24.79 -0.87 17.88
C PHE A 345 24.33 -0.76 16.41
N SER A 346 24.45 0.42 15.82
CA SER A 346 24.11 0.72 14.42
C SER A 346 25.20 0.28 13.44
N ASP A 347 25.89 -0.82 13.70
CA ASP A 347 26.99 -1.29 12.85
C ASP A 347 26.50 -1.75 11.47
N ILE A 348 25.33 -2.39 11.43
CA ILE A 348 24.71 -2.96 10.23
C ILE A 348 23.34 -2.34 10.04
N ASP A 349 23.11 -1.86 8.83
CA ASP A 349 21.94 -1.08 8.48
C ASP A 349 21.33 -1.61 7.18
N PHE A 350 20.07 -2.06 7.23
CA PHE A 350 19.37 -2.61 6.08
C PHE A 350 18.42 -1.58 5.50
N MET A 351 18.44 -1.46 4.18
CA MET A 351 17.65 -0.45 3.47
C MET A 351 17.14 -0.99 2.14
N ALA A 352 16.13 -0.33 1.59
CA ALA A 352 15.53 -0.69 0.32
C ALA A 352 15.42 0.53 -0.59
N ASP A 353 15.64 0.30 -1.88
CA ASP A 353 15.44 1.29 -2.93
C ASP A 353 14.81 0.61 -4.17
N GLU A 354 14.75 1.33 -5.29
CA GLU A 354 14.23 0.84 -6.57
C GLU A 354 15.04 -0.33 -7.16
N GLY A 355 16.28 -0.51 -6.70
CA GLY A 355 17.20 -1.57 -7.05
C GLY A 355 17.06 -2.84 -6.21
N GLY A 356 16.39 -2.79 -5.05
CA GLY A 356 16.10 -3.92 -4.18
C GLY A 356 16.56 -3.74 -2.74
N LEU A 357 17.02 -4.83 -2.11
CA LEU A 357 17.46 -4.88 -0.73
C LEU A 357 18.99 -4.68 -0.62
N TRP A 358 19.41 -3.85 0.32
CA TRP A 358 20.81 -3.53 0.57
C TRP A 358 21.17 -3.68 2.04
N ALA A 359 22.45 -3.93 2.29
CA ALA A 359 23.07 -3.84 3.61
C ALA A 359 24.23 -2.86 3.57
N VAL A 360 24.24 -1.93 4.53
CA VAL A 360 25.30 -0.96 4.76
C VAL A 360 25.96 -1.30 6.09
N TYR A 361 27.25 -1.61 6.04
CA TYR A 361 28.01 -2.05 7.21
C TYR A 361 29.47 -1.62 7.07
N THR A 362 30.36 -2.19 7.88
CA THR A 362 31.81 -1.98 7.80
C THR A 362 32.55 -3.28 7.91
N THR A 363 33.78 -3.32 7.42
CA THR A 363 34.72 -4.42 7.71
C THR A 363 35.99 -3.86 8.33
N ILE A 364 36.67 -4.68 9.12
CA ILE A 364 37.99 -4.32 9.69
C ILE A 364 39.02 -4.13 8.57
N GLN A 365 38.91 -4.92 7.50
CA GLN A 365 39.78 -4.86 6.33
C GLN A 365 39.72 -3.51 5.63
N ASN A 366 38.54 -2.87 5.59
CA ASN A 366 38.33 -1.55 4.99
C ASN A 366 38.48 -0.41 6.02
N ALA A 367 39.20 -0.65 7.12
CA ALA A 367 39.49 0.34 8.16
C ALA A 367 38.25 1.05 8.75
N GLY A 368 37.09 0.38 8.77
CA GLY A 368 35.84 0.98 9.28
C GLY A 368 35.13 1.92 8.30
N ASN A 369 35.55 1.94 7.03
CA ASN A 369 34.80 2.60 5.95
C ASN A 369 33.48 1.87 5.68
N ILE A 370 32.49 2.62 5.20
CA ILE A 370 31.19 2.11 4.80
C ILE A 370 31.38 1.16 3.61
N VAL A 371 30.85 -0.04 3.77
CA VAL A 371 30.71 -1.06 2.76
C VAL A 371 29.22 -1.22 2.47
N VAL A 372 28.86 -1.19 1.19
CA VAL A 372 27.49 -1.44 0.72
C VAL A 372 27.46 -2.79 0.04
N SER A 373 26.50 -3.64 0.36
CA SER A 373 26.26 -4.90 -0.35
C SER A 373 24.81 -4.99 -0.81
N LYS A 374 24.63 -5.43 -2.05
CA LYS A 374 23.31 -5.80 -2.57
C LYS A 374 22.98 -7.21 -2.12
N LEU A 375 21.79 -7.41 -1.56
CA LEU A 375 21.36 -8.70 -1.04
C LEU A 375 20.26 -9.31 -1.92
N ASP A 376 20.30 -10.63 -2.09
CA ASP A 376 19.14 -11.38 -2.56
C ASP A 376 18.10 -11.45 -1.43
N PRO A 377 16.86 -10.93 -1.62
CA PRO A 377 15.87 -10.86 -0.54
C PRO A 377 15.32 -12.24 -0.13
N THR A 378 15.53 -13.28 -0.93
CA THR A 378 15.05 -14.64 -0.64
C THR A 378 16.05 -15.42 0.19
N THR A 379 17.31 -15.42 -0.23
CA THR A 379 18.41 -16.24 0.31
C THR A 379 19.35 -15.48 1.25
N LEU A 380 19.25 -14.14 1.27
CA LEU A 380 20.16 -13.19 1.93
C LEU A 380 21.60 -13.23 1.41
N GLU A 381 21.83 -13.84 0.24
CA GLU A 381 23.16 -13.87 -0.37
C GLU A 381 23.62 -12.49 -0.81
N VAL A 382 24.90 -12.22 -0.59
CA VAL A 382 25.55 -11.02 -1.09
C VAL A 382 25.77 -11.20 -2.58
N LEU A 383 25.06 -10.40 -3.39
CA LEU A 383 25.15 -10.42 -4.84
C LEU A 383 26.34 -9.62 -5.35
N GLN A 384 26.59 -8.46 -4.73
CA GLN A 384 27.69 -7.57 -5.08
C GLN A 384 28.01 -6.66 -3.90
N THR A 385 29.26 -6.19 -3.79
CA THR A 385 29.77 -5.36 -2.69
C THR A 385 30.62 -4.21 -3.22
N TRP A 386 30.52 -3.07 -2.55
CA TRP A 386 31.27 -1.84 -2.85
C TRP A 386 31.90 -1.28 -1.58
N ASP A 387 33.16 -0.88 -1.66
CA ASP A 387 33.81 -0.04 -0.66
C ASP A 387 33.65 1.43 -1.05
N THR A 388 33.13 2.23 -0.11
CA THR A 388 32.83 3.64 -0.37
C THR A 388 33.96 4.59 0.00
N GLY A 389 34.90 4.15 0.84
CA GLY A 389 35.95 5.01 1.39
C GLY A 389 35.47 6.04 2.44
N TYR A 390 34.18 6.07 2.82
CA TYR A 390 33.66 7.00 3.83
C TYR A 390 33.64 6.35 5.23
N PRO A 391 34.29 6.92 6.27
CA PRO A 391 34.30 6.33 7.61
C PRO A 391 32.91 6.30 8.26
N LYS A 392 32.39 5.12 8.62
CA LYS A 392 31.00 4.99 9.15
C LYS A 392 30.79 5.73 10.48
N ARG A 393 31.83 5.78 11.33
CA ARG A 393 31.79 6.52 12.61
C ARG A 393 31.65 8.04 12.43
N SER A 394 31.97 8.56 11.25
CA SER A 394 31.80 9.99 10.90
C SER A 394 30.45 10.26 10.22
N ALA A 395 29.68 9.22 9.91
CA ALA A 395 28.35 9.37 9.32
C ALA A 395 27.29 9.54 10.42
N GLY A 396 26.32 10.42 10.19
CA GLY A 396 25.12 10.53 11.03
C GLY A 396 24.22 9.31 10.85
N GLU A 397 23.85 9.08 9.60
CA GLU A 397 23.02 8.01 9.07
C GLU A 397 23.27 7.91 7.56
N SER A 398 22.75 6.87 6.90
CA SER A 398 22.77 6.78 5.44
C SER A 398 21.52 6.11 4.87
N PHE A 399 21.26 6.33 3.59
CA PHE A 399 20.14 5.71 2.88
C PHE A 399 20.48 5.52 1.40
N MET A 400 19.76 4.61 0.73
CA MET A 400 19.91 4.34 -0.71
C MET A 400 18.75 4.92 -1.49
N ILE A 401 19.05 5.58 -2.62
CA ILE A 401 18.07 5.95 -3.64
C ILE A 401 18.67 5.57 -4.99
N CYS A 402 17.96 4.78 -5.79
CA CYS A 402 18.35 4.47 -7.17
C CYS A 402 19.80 3.95 -7.33
N GLY A 403 20.26 3.10 -6.41
CA GLY A 403 21.62 2.56 -6.39
C GLY A 403 22.69 3.56 -5.97
N THR A 404 22.31 4.72 -5.41
CA THR A 404 23.24 5.72 -4.87
C THR A 404 23.10 5.76 -3.36
N LEU A 405 24.21 5.55 -2.65
CA LEU A 405 24.27 5.70 -1.20
C LEU A 405 24.44 7.18 -0.87
N TYR A 406 23.54 7.73 -0.06
CA TYR A 406 23.65 9.07 0.49
C TYR A 406 23.97 9.00 1.98
N VAL A 407 24.95 9.77 2.41
CA VAL A 407 25.46 9.75 3.80
C VAL A 407 25.37 11.14 4.40
N THR A 408 24.85 11.23 5.63
CA THR A 408 24.81 12.48 6.38
C THR A 408 26.10 12.69 7.16
N ASN A 409 26.54 13.94 7.31
CA ASN A 409 27.76 14.27 8.05
C ASN A 409 27.59 14.30 9.59
N SER A 410 26.35 14.23 10.08
CA SER A 410 26.04 14.33 11.51
C SER A 410 24.65 13.76 11.78
N HIS A 411 24.43 13.27 13.00
CA HIS A 411 23.11 12.90 13.52
C HIS A 411 22.46 14.04 14.33
N LEU A 412 23.20 15.13 14.57
CA LEU A 412 22.79 16.27 15.39
C LEU A 412 22.18 17.41 14.57
N ALA A 413 21.78 18.49 15.22
CA ALA A 413 21.33 19.71 14.55
C ALA A 413 22.38 20.22 13.54
N GLY A 414 21.92 20.73 12.40
CA GLY A 414 22.80 21.16 11.30
C GLY A 414 23.34 20.02 10.43
N ALA A 415 22.82 18.80 10.59
CA ALA A 415 23.10 17.70 9.68
C ALA A 415 22.74 18.05 8.23
N LYS A 416 23.56 17.55 7.31
CA LYS A 416 23.35 17.64 5.87
C LYS A 416 23.76 16.34 5.19
N ILE A 417 23.20 16.07 4.02
CA ILE A 417 23.65 14.98 3.17
C ILE A 417 24.91 15.48 2.47
N TYR A 418 26.04 14.88 2.83
CA TYR A 418 27.37 15.40 2.54
C TYR A 418 28.20 14.51 1.61
N PHE A 419 27.77 13.28 1.39
CA PHE A 419 28.48 12.34 0.55
C PHE A 419 27.50 11.47 -0.22
N ALA A 420 27.80 11.22 -1.49
CA ALA A 420 27.06 10.33 -2.36
C ALA A 420 28.01 9.33 -3.03
N TYR A 421 27.70 8.04 -2.96
CA TYR A 421 28.44 6.97 -3.64
C TYR A 421 27.56 6.27 -4.67
N TYR A 422 28.01 6.28 -5.91
CA TYR A 422 27.32 5.74 -7.07
C TYR A 422 27.76 4.29 -7.32
N THR A 423 26.90 3.31 -7.03
CA THR A 423 27.26 1.88 -7.17
C THR A 423 27.45 1.44 -8.63
N ASN A 424 26.79 2.11 -9.58
CA ASN A 424 26.89 1.81 -11.01
C ASN A 424 28.26 2.17 -11.60
N THR A 425 28.86 3.28 -11.16
CA THR A 425 30.18 3.75 -11.62
C THR A 425 31.29 3.47 -10.62
N SER A 426 30.95 3.04 -9.40
CA SER A 426 31.88 2.87 -8.27
C SER A 426 32.67 4.15 -7.96
N THR A 427 32.02 5.30 -8.09
CA THR A 427 32.60 6.63 -7.82
C THR A 427 31.83 7.33 -6.72
N TYR A 428 32.43 8.34 -6.10
CA TYR A 428 31.78 9.17 -5.11
C TYR A 428 31.94 10.66 -5.40
N GLU A 429 31.08 11.46 -4.77
CA GLU A 429 31.23 12.91 -4.69
C GLU A 429 30.84 13.40 -3.29
N TYR A 430 31.37 14.55 -2.90
CA TYR A 430 30.86 15.28 -1.75
C TYR A 430 29.71 16.18 -2.18
N THR A 431 28.62 16.16 -1.40
CA THR A 431 27.40 16.92 -1.64
C THR A 431 27.22 17.99 -0.57
N ASP A 432 26.26 18.89 -0.78
CA ASP A 432 25.87 19.89 0.23
C ASP A 432 24.35 20.08 0.22
N ILE A 433 23.61 19.00 0.49
CA ILE A 433 22.14 19.02 0.48
C ILE A 433 21.65 19.20 1.91
N PRO A 434 21.12 20.39 2.27
CA PRO A 434 20.64 20.65 3.61
C PRO A 434 19.31 19.96 3.86
N PHE A 435 19.05 19.58 5.11
CA PHE A 435 17.73 19.21 5.59
C PHE A 435 17.58 19.64 7.07
N HIS A 436 16.36 19.90 7.51
CA HIS A 436 16.12 20.43 8.85
C HIS A 436 15.89 19.32 9.88
N ASN A 437 16.91 19.02 10.69
CA ASN A 437 16.78 18.15 11.86
C ASN A 437 16.03 18.87 13.02
N GLN A 438 14.70 18.75 13.02
CA GLN A 438 13.82 19.50 13.93
C GLN A 438 14.00 19.16 15.41
N TYR A 439 14.31 17.90 15.74
CA TYR A 439 14.42 17.43 17.13
C TYR A 439 15.86 17.08 17.55
N SER A 440 16.84 17.65 16.84
CA SER A 440 18.27 17.69 17.17
C SER A 440 19.02 16.36 17.25
N HIS A 441 18.36 15.20 17.16
CA HIS A 441 19.02 13.90 17.25
C HIS A 441 18.32 12.82 16.42
N ILE A 442 18.96 12.39 15.33
CA ILE A 442 18.46 11.35 14.44
C ILE A 442 19.07 10.01 14.86
N SER A 443 18.26 8.95 14.85
CA SER A 443 18.73 7.58 15.11
C SER A 443 18.30 6.58 14.05
N MET A 444 17.61 7.04 13.01
CA MET A 444 17.18 6.23 11.86
C MET A 444 16.79 7.20 10.75
N LEU A 445 17.22 6.93 9.53
CA LEU A 445 16.89 7.71 8.33
C LEU A 445 16.87 6.76 7.11
N ASP A 446 15.72 6.19 6.77
CA ASP A 446 15.60 5.28 5.62
C ASP A 446 14.72 5.85 4.52
N TYR A 447 15.08 5.51 3.29
CA TYR A 447 14.27 5.81 2.12
C TYR A 447 13.19 4.76 1.89
N ASN A 448 12.00 5.22 1.51
CA ASN A 448 10.97 4.35 0.97
C ASN A 448 10.75 4.66 -0.53
N PRO A 449 11.12 3.76 -1.46
CA PRO A 449 10.99 3.97 -2.90
C PRO A 449 9.53 4.03 -3.39
N ARG A 450 8.60 3.44 -2.64
CA ARG A 450 7.16 3.45 -2.97
C ARG A 450 6.56 4.84 -2.86
N GLU A 451 6.88 5.52 -1.76
CA GLU A 451 6.33 6.83 -1.41
C GLU A 451 7.27 7.98 -1.76
N ARG A 452 8.54 7.67 -2.04
CA ARG A 452 9.63 8.65 -2.26
C ARG A 452 9.75 9.64 -1.10
N VAL A 453 9.82 9.08 0.10
CA VAL A 453 10.00 9.83 1.34
C VAL A 453 11.09 9.19 2.18
N LEU A 454 11.75 10.00 2.99
CA LEU A 454 12.65 9.56 4.04
C LEU A 454 11.85 9.40 5.34
N TYR A 455 11.86 8.20 5.90
CA TYR A 455 11.38 7.88 7.22
C TYR A 455 12.48 8.18 8.23
N THR A 456 12.16 8.91 9.29
CA THR A 456 13.15 9.32 10.29
C THR A 456 12.63 9.07 11.69
N TRP A 457 13.49 8.55 12.56
CA TRP A 457 13.31 8.64 14.01
C TRP A 457 14.17 9.75 14.58
N ASN A 458 13.52 10.80 15.07
CA ASN A 458 14.18 12.00 15.54
C ASN A 458 13.81 12.27 17.00
N ASN A 459 14.64 11.77 17.92
CA ASN A 459 14.51 11.97 19.36
C ASN A 459 13.10 11.66 19.91
N GLY A 460 12.57 10.48 19.58
CA GLY A 460 11.21 10.06 19.98
C GLY A 460 10.07 10.58 19.09
N HIS A 461 10.40 11.23 17.98
CA HIS A 461 9.43 11.69 16.98
C HIS A 461 9.61 10.93 15.67
N GLN A 462 8.49 10.51 15.10
CA GLN A 462 8.41 9.89 13.78
C GLN A 462 8.16 10.98 12.75
N VAL A 463 9.14 11.21 11.89
CA VAL A 463 9.20 12.35 10.97
C VAL A 463 9.38 11.85 9.54
N LEU A 464 8.71 12.50 8.60
CA LEU A 464 8.87 12.26 7.17
C LEU A 464 9.53 13.47 6.49
N TYR A 465 10.33 13.19 5.46
CA TYR A 465 10.79 14.20 4.51
C TYR A 465 10.49 13.76 3.09
N ASN A 466 9.90 14.63 2.28
CA ASN A 466 9.76 14.40 0.85
C ASN A 466 11.11 14.64 0.17
N VAL A 467 11.46 13.81 -0.81
CA VAL A 467 12.67 13.99 -1.61
C VAL A 467 12.36 14.53 -3.00
N THR A 468 13.28 15.33 -3.53
CA THR A 468 13.27 15.80 -4.92
C THR A 468 14.43 15.16 -5.66
N LEU A 469 14.12 14.41 -6.72
CA LEU A 469 15.09 13.72 -7.56
C LEU A 469 15.19 14.40 -8.93
N PHE A 470 16.41 14.50 -9.45
CA PHE A 470 16.70 15.00 -10.80
C PHE A 470 17.02 13.84 -11.73
N HIS A 471 16.19 13.67 -12.75
CA HIS A 471 16.36 12.65 -13.80
C HIS A 471 16.74 13.32 -15.12
N VAL A 472 17.86 12.93 -15.72
CA VAL A 472 18.22 13.33 -17.09
C VAL A 472 17.70 12.26 -18.04
N ILE A 473 16.63 12.57 -18.79
CA ILE A 473 16.18 11.69 -19.88
C ILE A 473 17.16 11.86 -21.03
N LYS A 474 18.14 10.97 -21.15
CA LYS A 474 18.94 10.88 -22.37
C LYS A 474 18.10 10.17 -23.43
N THR A 475 17.53 10.90 -24.37
CA THR A 475 17.03 10.32 -25.61
C THR A 475 18.23 9.78 -26.37
N SER A 476 18.39 8.47 -26.40
CA SER A 476 19.35 7.80 -27.28
C SER A 476 18.98 8.14 -28.73
N GLY A 477 19.73 9.06 -29.32
CA GLY A 477 19.48 9.57 -30.66
C GLY A 477 20.66 10.36 -31.18
N GLU A 478 21.87 9.81 -31.08
CA GLU A 478 22.97 10.12 -31.99
C GLU A 478 23.68 8.80 -32.32
N LEU A 479 23.53 8.42 -33.60
CA LEU A 479 24.19 7.31 -34.28
C LEU A 479 25.54 7.80 -34.83
#